data_AF-R9SKG7-F1
#
_entry.id   AF-R9SKG7-F1
#
_cell.length_a   1.000
_cell.length_b   1.000
_cell.length_c   1.000
_cell.angle_alpha   90.00
_cell.angle_beta   90.00
_cell.angle_gamma   90.00
#
_symmetry.space_group_name_H-M   'P 1'
#
loop_
_entity.id
_entity.type
_entity.pdbx_description
1 polymer ?
#
loop_
_entity_poly.entity_id
_entity_poly.type
_entity_poly.pdbx_seq_one_letter_code
_entity_poly.pdbx_strand_id
1 'polypeptide(L)'
;MDLPPFPEKRPKGQIKHNKIDKSRIEGKLEFNHKINKFTIVKGDKKFGSFDTMTEAYLAKKILIENEWNPQSLKEFERIKESILHKDRKNKEPLKLGTYCPKCGNKVKENTVLCPFCGINIKEYKN
;
A
#
# COMPACT_ATOMS: atom_id res chain seq x y z
N MET A 1 47.28 22.08 25.82
CA MET A 1 47.44 21.12 24.72
C MET A 1 46.44 21.49 23.66
N ASP A 2 46.90 21.86 22.48
CA ASP A 2 46.00 22.19 21.38
C ASP A 2 45.45 20.91 20.78
N LEU A 3 44.15 20.93 20.45
CA LEU A 3 43.50 19.79 19.81
C LEU A 3 44.03 19.62 18.38
N PRO A 4 44.18 18.37 17.92
CA PRO A 4 44.60 18.14 16.54
C PRO A 4 43.59 18.72 15.55
N PRO A 5 44.05 19.21 14.39
CA PRO A 5 43.18 19.77 13.37
C PRO A 5 42.19 18.72 12.86
N PHE A 6 40.99 19.17 12.52
CA PHE A 6 39.94 18.30 12.01
C PHE A 6 40.39 17.66 10.68
N PRO A 7 40.27 16.33 10.50
CA PRO A 7 40.75 15.67 9.30
C PRO A 7 39.97 16.11 8.05
N GLU A 8 40.68 16.54 7.00
CA GLU A 8 40.09 17.01 5.74
C GLU A 8 39.21 15.96 5.04
N LYS A 9 39.48 14.67 5.29
CA LYS A 9 38.71 13.55 4.76
C LYS A 9 38.28 12.63 5.90
N ARG A 10 36.99 12.65 6.21
CA ARG A 10 36.37 11.61 7.04
C ARG A 10 36.51 10.27 6.31
N PRO A 11 37.10 9.22 6.91
CA PRO A 11 37.08 7.90 6.30
C PRO A 11 35.62 7.50 6.11
N LYS A 12 35.20 7.32 4.86
CA LYS A 12 33.90 6.70 4.57
C LYS A 12 33.99 5.32 5.21
N GLY A 13 33.17 5.06 6.23
CA GLY A 13 33.12 3.77 6.93
C GLY A 13 32.74 2.65 5.97
N GLN A 14 33.69 2.21 5.15
CA GLN A 14 33.58 1.06 4.29
C GLN A 14 34.10 -0.11 5.09
N ILE A 15 33.17 -0.95 5.55
CA ILE A 15 33.49 -2.28 6.04
C ILE A 15 34.07 -3.04 4.84
N LYS A 16 35.41 -3.12 4.76
CA LYS A 16 36.11 -3.53 3.54
C LYS A 16 35.91 -4.99 3.13
N HIS A 17 35.36 -5.86 3.97
CA HIS A 17 35.34 -7.29 3.68
C HIS A 17 34.04 -7.95 4.16
N ASN A 18 33.02 -7.88 3.31
CA ASN A 18 32.01 -8.93 3.05
C ASN A 18 30.83 -8.29 2.32
N LYS A 19 30.91 -8.22 0.99
CA LYS A 19 29.74 -7.94 0.14
C LYS A 19 28.85 -9.18 0.18
N ILE A 20 28.00 -9.28 1.19
CA ILE A 20 26.97 -10.32 1.25
C ILE A 20 25.98 -10.03 0.13
N ASP A 21 25.82 -10.99 -0.79
CA ASP A 21 24.80 -10.92 -1.81
C ASP A 21 23.42 -11.13 -1.17
N LYS A 22 22.77 -10.02 -0.81
CA LYS A 22 21.43 -10.03 -0.20
C LYS A 22 20.39 -10.72 -1.07
N SER A 23 20.57 -10.72 -2.40
CA SER A 23 19.61 -11.35 -3.31
C SER A 23 19.56 -12.88 -3.14
N ARG A 24 20.65 -13.51 -2.67
CA ARG A 24 20.67 -14.94 -2.35
C ARG A 24 19.84 -15.28 -1.11
N ILE A 25 19.87 -14.40 -0.11
CA ILE A 25 19.20 -14.63 1.18
C ILE A 25 17.73 -14.21 1.08
N GLU A 26 17.51 -12.98 0.66
CA GLU A 26 16.20 -12.32 0.65
C GLU A 26 15.46 -12.49 -0.67
N GLY A 27 16.09 -12.94 -1.77
CA GLY A 27 15.46 -12.92 -3.08
C GLY A 27 15.17 -11.49 -3.59
N LYS A 28 14.60 -11.41 -4.79
CA LYS A 28 14.28 -10.16 -5.50
C LYS A 28 12.81 -10.09 -5.87
N LEU A 29 12.32 -8.85 -5.95
CA LEU A 29 11.02 -8.52 -6.52
C LEU A 29 11.26 -7.97 -7.92
N GLU A 30 10.63 -8.56 -8.92
CA GLU A 30 10.68 -8.10 -10.30
C GLU A 30 9.30 -7.64 -10.72
N PHE A 31 9.21 -6.47 -11.34
CA PHE A 31 7.95 -5.99 -11.90
C PHE A 31 7.84 -6.41 -13.36
N ASN A 32 6.77 -7.13 -13.69
CA ASN A 32 6.50 -7.54 -15.06
C ASN A 32 5.55 -6.55 -15.74
N HIS A 33 6.11 -5.72 -16.62
CA HIS A 33 5.37 -4.70 -17.38
C HIS A 33 4.31 -5.24 -18.34
N LYS A 34 4.37 -6.52 -18.75
CA LYS A 34 3.35 -7.10 -19.64
C LYS A 34 2.05 -7.43 -18.91
N ILE A 35 2.17 -7.85 -17.66
CA ILE A 35 1.03 -8.27 -16.83
C ILE A 35 0.71 -7.25 -15.72
N ASN A 36 1.54 -6.22 -15.55
CA ASN A 36 1.48 -5.23 -14.48
C ASN A 36 1.43 -5.86 -13.07
N LYS A 37 2.28 -6.87 -12.83
CA LYS A 37 2.35 -7.57 -11.52
C LYS A 37 3.78 -7.65 -11.00
N PHE A 38 3.90 -7.70 -9.69
CA PHE A 38 5.15 -7.92 -8.97
C PHE A 38 5.37 -9.42 -8.74
N THR A 39 6.49 -9.96 -9.20
CA THR A 39 6.84 -11.37 -9.07
C THR A 39 7.97 -11.55 -8.07
N ILE A 40 7.82 -12.50 -7.14
CA ILE A 40 8.88 -12.85 -6.19
C ILE A 40 9.78 -13.93 -6.81
N VAL A 41 11.08 -13.65 -6.89
CA VAL A 41 12.07 -14.54 -7.50
C VAL A 41 13.22 -14.78 -6.51
N LYS A 42 13.63 -16.04 -6.34
CA LYS A 42 14.86 -16.40 -5.61
C LYS A 42 15.61 -17.47 -6.39
N GLY A 43 16.84 -17.14 -6.79
CA GLY A 43 17.57 -17.94 -7.78
C GLY A 43 16.73 -18.09 -9.05
N ASP A 44 16.46 -19.34 -9.44
CA ASP A 44 15.65 -19.67 -10.62
C ASP A 44 14.17 -19.90 -10.32
N LYS A 45 13.78 -19.93 -9.02
CA LYS A 45 12.40 -20.22 -8.60
C LYS A 45 11.57 -18.94 -8.48
N LYS A 46 10.33 -19.02 -8.97
CA LYS A 46 9.30 -17.97 -8.83
C LYS A 46 8.24 -18.45 -7.84
N PHE A 47 7.87 -17.61 -6.88
CA PHE A 47 6.99 -18.01 -5.77
C PHE A 47 5.55 -17.50 -5.92
N GLY A 48 5.32 -16.42 -6.65
CA GLY A 48 3.98 -15.86 -6.84
C GLY A 48 4.03 -14.52 -7.57
N SER A 49 2.86 -14.06 -8.00
CA SER A 49 2.66 -12.74 -8.63
C SER A 49 1.56 -11.96 -7.91
N PHE A 50 1.83 -10.70 -7.61
CA PHE A 50 0.99 -9.85 -6.76
C PHE A 50 0.66 -8.54 -7.46
N ASP A 51 -0.49 -7.97 -7.17
CA ASP A 51 -0.99 -6.78 -7.86
C ASP A 51 -0.31 -5.49 -7.37
N THR A 52 0.09 -5.44 -6.09
CA THR A 52 0.76 -4.28 -5.50
C THR A 52 2.13 -4.63 -4.95
N MET A 53 3.02 -3.62 -4.91
CA MET A 53 4.37 -3.77 -4.35
C MET A 53 4.32 -4.20 -2.88
N THR A 54 3.38 -3.65 -2.11
CA THR A 54 3.19 -3.94 -0.69
C THR A 54 2.78 -5.39 -0.44
N GLU A 55 1.84 -5.91 -1.24
CA GLU A 55 1.45 -7.32 -1.18
C GLU A 55 2.63 -8.24 -1.45
N ALA A 56 3.40 -7.92 -2.50
CA ALA A 56 4.57 -8.69 -2.88
C ALA A 56 5.65 -8.66 -1.77
N TYR A 57 5.84 -7.52 -1.12
CA TYR A 57 6.77 -7.38 0.01
C TYR A 57 6.34 -8.19 1.24
N LEU A 58 5.05 -8.17 1.57
CA LEU A 58 4.50 -8.96 2.68
C LEU A 58 4.68 -10.46 2.43
N ALA A 59 4.28 -10.93 1.24
CA ALA A 59 4.46 -12.33 0.85
C ALA A 59 5.94 -12.74 0.85
N LYS A 60 6.84 -11.86 0.39
CA LYS A 60 8.29 -12.07 0.45
C LYS A 60 8.78 -12.21 1.89
N LYS A 61 8.32 -11.35 2.80
CA LYS A 61 8.70 -11.40 4.22
C LYS A 61 8.26 -12.73 4.86
N ILE A 62 7.03 -13.17 4.61
CA ILE A 62 6.51 -14.46 5.09
C ILE A 62 7.37 -15.61 4.55
N LEU A 63 7.74 -15.58 3.28
CA LEU A 63 8.65 -16.58 2.69
C LEU A 63 10.01 -16.57 3.39
N ILE A 64 10.60 -15.41 3.67
CA ILE A 64 11.89 -15.31 4.37
C ILE A 64 11.80 -15.91 5.78
N GLU A 65 10.77 -15.57 6.54
CA GLU A 65 10.56 -16.05 7.91
C GLU A 65 10.30 -17.57 7.98
N ASN A 66 9.77 -18.15 6.90
CA ASN A 66 9.46 -19.57 6.80
C ASN A 66 10.39 -20.33 5.83
N GLU A 67 11.67 -19.95 5.79
CA GLU A 67 12.71 -20.66 5.03
C GLU A 67 12.39 -20.89 3.54
N TRP A 68 11.64 -19.98 2.93
CA TRP A 68 11.17 -20.03 1.55
C TRP A 68 10.26 -21.22 1.24
N ASN A 69 9.49 -21.68 2.22
CA ASN A 69 8.45 -22.69 2.01
C ASN A 69 7.27 -22.08 1.20
N PRO A 70 6.96 -22.60 0.00
CA PRO A 70 5.83 -22.11 -0.80
C PRO A 70 4.48 -22.21 -0.10
N GLN A 71 4.30 -23.18 0.81
CA GLN A 71 3.04 -23.36 1.55
C GLN A 71 2.75 -22.20 2.51
N SER A 72 3.77 -21.46 2.93
CA SER A 72 3.61 -20.30 3.82
C SER A 72 2.84 -19.15 3.17
N LEU A 73 2.68 -19.14 1.84
CA LEU A 73 1.81 -18.18 1.16
C LEU A 73 0.33 -18.31 1.54
N LYS A 74 -0.11 -19.44 2.10
CA LYS A 74 -1.46 -19.57 2.68
C LYS A 74 -1.70 -18.58 3.82
N GLU A 75 -0.65 -18.22 4.57
CA GLU A 75 -0.77 -17.22 5.62
C GLU A 75 -0.96 -15.81 5.03
N PHE A 76 -0.32 -15.51 3.90
CA PHE A 76 -0.57 -14.28 3.16
C PHE A 76 -2.04 -14.19 2.71
N GLU A 77 -2.58 -15.27 2.15
CA GLU A 77 -3.99 -15.34 1.73
C GLU A 77 -4.93 -15.10 2.91
N ARG A 78 -4.70 -15.78 4.04
CA ARG A 78 -5.47 -15.58 5.28
C ARG A 78 -5.44 -14.13 5.76
N ILE A 79 -4.27 -13.48 5.76
CA ILE A 79 -4.14 -12.07 6.15
C ILE A 79 -4.93 -11.19 5.18
N LYS A 80 -4.80 -11.40 3.87
CA LYS A 80 -5.51 -10.64 2.84
C LYS A 80 -7.03 -10.75 3.00
N GLU A 81 -7.55 -11.94 3.23
CA GLU A 81 -8.97 -12.18 3.51
C GLU A 81 -9.43 -11.45 4.77
N SER A 82 -8.66 -11.52 5.85
CA SER A 82 -9.02 -10.87 7.13
C SER A 82 -9.18 -9.36 7.01
N ILE A 83 -8.33 -8.70 6.21
CA ILE A 83 -8.38 -7.26 5.94
C ILE A 83 -9.62 -6.94 5.11
N LEU A 84 -9.86 -7.69 4.02
CA LEU A 84 -11.03 -7.50 3.16
C LEU A 84 -12.36 -7.65 3.93
N HIS A 85 -12.44 -8.61 4.86
CA HIS A 85 -13.62 -8.80 5.70
C HIS A 85 -13.83 -7.65 6.70
N LYS A 86 -12.76 -7.07 7.24
CA LYS A 86 -12.81 -5.90 8.12
C LYS A 86 -13.39 -4.68 7.39
N ASP A 87 -12.97 -4.45 6.15
CA ASP A 87 -13.47 -3.33 5.34
C ASP A 87 -14.95 -3.47 4.99
N ARG A 88 -15.45 -4.70 4.79
CA ARG A 88 -16.88 -4.94 4.55
C ARG A 88 -17.75 -4.62 5.77
N LYS A 89 -17.28 -4.93 6.98
CA LYS A 89 -18.00 -4.63 8.23
C LYS A 89 -18.02 -3.14 8.57
N ASN A 90 -16.98 -2.40 8.17
CA ASN A 90 -16.82 -0.97 8.49
C ASN A 90 -17.26 -0.03 7.37
N LYS A 91 -17.76 -0.55 6.23
CA LYS A 91 -18.37 0.28 5.19
C LYS A 91 -19.71 0.78 5.68
N GLU A 92 -19.70 1.89 6.41
CA GLU A 92 -20.86 2.76 6.42
C GLU A 92 -21.18 3.12 4.95
N PRO A 93 -22.46 3.07 4.53
CA PRO A 93 -22.81 3.43 3.17
C PRO A 93 -22.31 4.85 2.90
N LEU A 94 -21.57 5.03 1.81
CA LEU A 94 -21.19 6.36 1.33
C LEU A 94 -22.48 7.14 1.12
N LYS A 95 -22.80 8.04 2.05
CA LYS A 95 -23.96 8.93 1.96
C LYS A 95 -23.80 9.77 0.71
N LEU A 96 -24.58 9.46 -0.32
CA LEU A 96 -24.58 10.20 -1.57
C LEU A 96 -25.20 11.56 -1.26
N GLY A 97 -24.34 12.53 -0.95
CA GLY A 97 -24.79 13.89 -0.64
C GLY A 97 -25.73 14.39 -1.74
N THR A 98 -26.86 14.97 -1.34
CA THR A 98 -27.80 15.57 -2.29
C THR A 98 -27.13 16.81 -2.88
N TYR A 99 -27.38 17.11 -4.16
CA TYR A 99 -26.95 18.36 -4.79
C TYR A 99 -28.14 19.30 -4.93
N CYS A 100 -27.90 20.62 -4.82
CA CYS A 100 -28.94 21.60 -5.06
C CYS A 100 -29.29 21.64 -6.56
N PRO A 101 -30.58 21.50 -6.94
CA PRO A 101 -30.99 21.49 -8.35
C PRO A 101 -30.79 22.84 -9.07
N LYS A 102 -30.70 23.95 -8.32
CA LYS A 102 -30.50 25.28 -8.88
C LYS A 102 -29.02 25.65 -9.08
N CYS A 103 -28.21 25.49 -8.03
CA CYS A 103 -26.83 25.99 -8.02
C CYS A 103 -25.76 24.90 -8.08
N GLY A 104 -26.13 23.61 -8.05
CA GLY A 104 -25.19 22.49 -8.14
C GLY A 104 -24.31 22.26 -6.91
N ASN A 105 -24.43 23.09 -5.86
CA ASN A 105 -23.66 22.89 -4.63
C ASN A 105 -24.12 21.64 -3.88
N LYS A 106 -23.16 20.91 -3.29
CA LYS A 106 -23.43 19.77 -2.41
C LYS A 106 -24.12 20.25 -1.13
N VAL A 107 -25.24 19.65 -0.80
CA VAL A 107 -26.03 19.91 0.40
C VAL A 107 -26.14 18.64 1.26
N LYS A 108 -26.35 18.81 2.56
CA LYS A 108 -26.56 17.68 3.47
C LYS A 108 -27.88 16.97 3.11
N GLU A 109 -27.93 15.66 3.34
CA GLU A 109 -29.19 14.91 3.23
C GLU A 109 -30.23 15.57 4.17
N ASN A 110 -31.47 15.72 3.67
CA ASN A 110 -32.61 16.38 4.34
C ASN A 110 -32.55 17.91 4.48
N THR A 111 -31.64 18.59 3.79
CA THR A 111 -31.65 20.06 3.74
C THR A 111 -32.89 20.57 2.99
N VAL A 112 -33.73 21.38 3.66
CA VAL A 112 -34.92 21.98 3.05
C VAL A 112 -34.57 23.22 2.24
N LEU A 113 -33.72 24.09 2.77
CA LEU A 113 -33.31 25.32 2.10
C LEU A 113 -31.83 25.26 1.73
N CYS A 114 -31.47 25.56 0.48
CA CYS A 114 -30.08 25.62 0.08
C CYS A 114 -29.36 26.78 0.80
N PRO A 115 -28.29 26.54 1.57
CA PRO A 115 -27.56 27.60 2.27
C PRO A 115 -26.78 28.52 1.31
N PHE A 116 -26.59 28.11 0.05
CA PHE A 116 -25.81 28.86 -0.93
C PHE A 116 -26.67 29.76 -1.83
N CYS A 117 -27.88 29.33 -2.19
CA CYS A 117 -28.73 30.07 -3.13
C CYS A 117 -30.15 30.38 -2.60
N GLY A 118 -30.46 29.94 -1.38
CA GLY A 118 -31.72 30.23 -0.70
C GLY A 118 -32.95 29.51 -1.22
N ILE A 119 -32.83 28.60 -2.19
CA ILE A 119 -34.00 27.89 -2.75
C ILE A 119 -34.49 26.76 -1.84
N ASN A 120 -35.80 26.52 -1.83
CA ASN A 120 -36.41 25.35 -1.19
C ASN A 120 -36.20 24.10 -2.06
N ILE A 121 -35.36 23.17 -1.61
CA ILE A 121 -34.99 21.95 -2.33
C ILE A 121 -36.15 20.94 -2.36
N LYS A 122 -37.07 20.99 -1.39
CA LYS A 122 -38.23 20.06 -1.36
C LYS A 122 -39.19 20.28 -2.53
N GLU A 123 -39.35 21.52 -2.99
CA GLU A 123 -40.22 21.86 -4.13
C GLU A 123 -39.75 21.24 -5.46
N TYR A 124 -38.52 20.74 -5.52
CA TYR A 124 -37.88 20.19 -6.73
C TYR A 124 -37.61 18.69 -6.65
N LYS A 125 -37.96 18.05 -5.52
CA LYS A 125 -37.92 16.58 -5.39
C LYS A 125 -39.34 16.07 -5.62
N ASN A 126 -39.60 15.56 -6.83
CA ASN A 126 -40.82 14.81 -7.15
C ASN A 126 -40.94 13.55 -6.30
#